data_AF-A0A090QSC9-F1
#
_entry.id   AF-A0A090QSC9-F1
#
_cell.length_a   1.000
_cell.length_b   1.000
_cell.length_c   1.000
_cell.angle_alpha   90.00
_cell.angle_beta   90.00
_cell.angle_gamma   90.00
#
_symmetry.space_group_name_H-M   'P 1'
#
loop_
_entity.id
_entity.type
_entity.pdbx_description
1 polymer ?
#
loop_
_entity_poly.entity_id
_entity_poly.type
_entity_poly.pdbx_seq_one_letter_code
_entity_poly.pdbx_strand_id
1 'polypeptide(L)'
;MWLDFAIADADKDQQMALLTAQLQIANQYHLPVILHCRKAFPEMIRLLRQHTPVAGGVYHAFSGSYPQAKQLLDLGINIGVGGTITYPRANKTRQTIAALPLTALLLETDAPDMPIAGYQGSRTGQTGWCMCCVN
;
A
#
# COMPACT_ATOMS: atom_id res chain seq x y z
N MET A 1 0.23 8.19 -3.64
CA MET A 1 -0.34 9.05 -2.57
C MET A 1 0.13 8.50 -1.22
N TRP A 2 0.55 9.35 -0.28
CA TRP A 2 1.43 8.90 0.83
C TRP A 2 1.00 9.45 2.19
N LEU A 3 0.97 8.59 3.21
CA LEU A 3 1.07 8.95 4.63
C LEU A 3 2.24 8.19 5.26
N ASP A 4 3.26 8.89 5.76
CA ASP A 4 4.35 8.29 6.53
C ASP A 4 4.53 9.06 7.85
N PHE A 5 3.96 8.50 8.92
CA PHE A 5 4.03 9.03 10.27
C PHE A 5 5.25 8.52 11.05
N ALA A 6 6.12 7.74 10.41
CA ALA A 6 7.36 7.29 11.02
C ALA A 6 8.53 8.28 10.80
N ILE A 7 8.35 9.29 9.93
CA ILE A 7 9.26 10.43 9.80
C ILE A 7 9.05 11.35 11.02
N ALA A 8 10.11 11.61 11.78
CA ALA A 8 10.01 12.29 13.08
C ALA A 8 9.44 13.71 12.99
N ASP A 9 9.91 14.50 12.03
CA ASP A 9 9.56 15.92 11.88
C ASP A 9 8.55 16.17 10.73
N ALA A 10 7.84 15.12 10.29
CA ALA A 10 6.84 15.28 9.25
C ALA A 10 5.59 16.00 9.77
N ASP A 11 5.14 17.00 9.02
CA ASP A 11 3.84 17.63 9.22
C ASP A 11 2.72 16.66 8.78
N LYS A 12 2.08 16.04 9.78
CA LYS A 12 1.02 15.05 9.57
C LYS A 12 -0.23 15.69 8.97
N ASP A 13 -0.54 16.93 9.35
CA ASP A 13 -1.72 17.63 8.85
C ASP A 13 -1.53 17.99 7.38
N GLN A 14 -0.32 18.42 7.01
CA GLN A 14 0.03 18.65 5.61
C GLN A 14 -0.04 17.36 4.78
N GLN A 15 0.48 16.23 5.30
CA GLN A 15 0.37 14.94 4.60
C GLN A 15 -1.10 14.54 4.38
N MET A 16 -1.95 14.69 5.39
CA MET A 16 -3.38 14.39 5.28
C MET A 16 -4.10 15.33 4.31
N ALA A 17 -3.78 16.63 4.30
CA ALA A 17 -4.34 17.60 3.38
C ALA A 17 -3.96 17.28 1.92
N LEU A 18 -2.69 16.95 1.68
CA LEU A 18 -2.19 16.56 0.35
C LEU A 18 -2.84 15.25 -0.13
N LEU A 19 -2.91 14.22 0.72
CA LEU A 19 -3.61 12.98 0.37
C LEU A 19 -5.07 13.25 0.01
N THR A 20 -5.76 14.09 0.79
CA THR A 20 -7.16 14.45 0.52
C THR A 20 -7.32 15.10 -0.85
N ALA A 21 -6.49 16.09 -1.18
CA ALA A 21 -6.53 16.73 -2.49
C ALA A 21 -6.21 15.75 -3.63
N GLN A 22 -5.25 14.84 -3.44
CA GLN A 22 -4.90 13.81 -4.42
C GLN A 22 -6.06 12.83 -4.67
N LEU A 23 -6.77 12.39 -3.61
CA LEU A 23 -7.94 11.53 -3.72
C LEU A 23 -9.08 12.23 -4.49
N GLN A 24 -9.30 13.52 -4.23
CA GLN A 24 -10.29 14.32 -4.95
C GLN A 24 -9.96 14.43 -6.44
N ILE A 25 -8.69 14.68 -6.79
CA ILE A 25 -8.22 14.72 -8.19
C ILE A 25 -8.42 13.35 -8.85
N ALA A 26 -8.00 12.26 -8.20
CA ALA A 26 -8.17 10.92 -8.76
C ALA A 26 -9.64 10.58 -9.01
N ASN A 27 -10.53 10.95 -8.08
CA ASN A 27 -11.98 10.77 -8.28
C ASN A 27 -12.53 11.64 -9.41
N GLN A 28 -12.10 12.91 -9.50
CA GLN A 28 -12.52 13.82 -10.59
C GLN A 28 -12.17 13.24 -11.97
N TYR A 29 -10.98 12.65 -12.10
CA TYR A 29 -10.48 12.09 -13.36
C TYR A 29 -10.68 10.57 -13.50
N HIS A 30 -11.39 9.94 -12.57
CA HIS A 30 -11.66 8.49 -12.57
C HIS A 30 -10.39 7.64 -12.69
N LEU A 31 -9.32 8.04 -12.01
CA LEU A 31 -8.04 7.35 -12.01
C LEU A 31 -7.87 6.46 -10.77
N PRO A 32 -7.29 5.25 -10.91
CA PRO A 32 -6.97 4.42 -9.76
C PRO A 32 -5.84 5.04 -8.94
N VAL A 33 -5.78 4.68 -7.65
CA VAL A 33 -4.79 5.23 -6.71
C VAL A 33 -3.76 4.19 -6.27
N ILE A 34 -2.50 4.61 -6.13
CA ILE A 34 -1.46 3.82 -5.45
C ILE A 34 -1.20 4.48 -4.08
N LEU A 35 -1.45 3.73 -3.02
CA LEU A 35 -1.43 4.22 -1.64
C LEU A 35 -0.21 3.66 -0.90
N HIS A 36 0.64 4.55 -0.41
CA HIS A 36 1.67 4.24 0.56
C HIS A 36 1.21 4.67 1.95
N CYS A 37 1.41 3.81 2.94
CA CYS A 37 1.07 4.12 4.31
C CYS A 37 2.01 3.44 5.32
N ARG A 38 2.64 4.24 6.17
CA ARG A 38 3.53 3.76 7.22
C ARG A 38 3.17 4.41 8.56
N LYS A 39 2.89 3.59 9.56
CA LYS A 39 2.43 3.99 10.91
C LYS A 39 1.22 4.96 10.92
N ALA A 40 0.40 4.96 9.87
CA ALA A 40 -0.72 5.89 9.68
C ALA A 40 -1.99 5.17 9.17
N PHE A 41 -2.13 3.87 9.45
CA PHE A 41 -3.22 3.05 8.91
C PHE A 41 -4.62 3.53 9.33
N PRO A 42 -4.87 3.90 10.62
CA PRO A 42 -6.17 4.42 11.03
C PRO A 42 -6.59 5.68 10.26
N GLU A 43 -5.65 6.61 10.07
CA GLU A 43 -5.87 7.86 9.33
C GLU A 43 -6.08 7.62 7.85
N MET A 44 -5.32 6.69 7.25
CA MET A 44 -5.51 6.26 5.87
C MET A 44 -6.93 5.72 5.65
N ILE A 45 -7.39 4.79 6.48
CA ILE A 45 -8.76 4.24 6.37
C ILE A 45 -9.82 5.32 6.58
N ARG A 46 -9.61 6.24 7.53
CA ARG A 46 -10.53 7.36 7.75
C ARG A 46 -10.67 8.23 6.50
N LEU A 47 -9.55 8.62 5.88
CA LEU A 47 -9.54 9.47 4.69
C LEU A 47 -10.11 8.75 3.47
N LEU A 48 -9.79 7.47 3.28
CA LEU A 48 -10.37 6.65 2.20
C LEU A 48 -11.89 6.50 2.35
N ARG A 49 -12.43 6.38 3.56
CA ARG A 49 -13.89 6.34 3.77
C ARG A 49 -14.57 7.67 3.45
N GLN A 50 -13.89 8.79 3.73
CA GLN A 50 -14.41 10.13 3.43
C GLN A 50 -14.33 10.46 1.95
N HIS A 51 -13.33 9.92 1.25
CA HIS A 51 -13.04 10.20 -0.15
C HIS A 51 -12.76 8.90 -0.91
N THR A 52 -13.74 7.99 -0.92
CA THR A 52 -13.59 6.65 -1.49
C THR A 52 -13.14 6.72 -2.96
N PRO A 53 -12.02 6.07 -3.33
CA PRO A 53 -11.56 6.02 -4.72
C PRO A 53 -12.56 5.29 -5.63
N VAL A 54 -13.16 6.00 -6.57
CA VAL A 54 -14.21 5.44 -7.46
C VAL A 54 -13.63 4.40 -8.43
N ALA A 55 -12.41 4.64 -8.92
CA ALA A 55 -11.68 3.71 -9.78
C ALA A 55 -10.88 2.65 -8.98
N GLY A 56 -11.07 2.57 -7.67
CA GLY A 56 -10.32 1.69 -6.79
C GLY A 56 -8.84 2.05 -6.71
N GLY A 57 -8.00 1.07 -6.39
CA GLY A 57 -6.57 1.27 -6.29
C GLY A 57 -5.85 0.11 -5.63
N VAL A 58 -4.62 0.37 -5.19
CA VAL A 58 -3.78 -0.61 -4.49
C VAL A 58 -3.13 0.03 -3.27
N TYR A 59 -3.18 -0.70 -2.15
CA TYR A 59 -2.37 -0.42 -0.97
C TYR A 59 -1.03 -1.13 -1.15
N HIS A 60 -0.01 -0.34 -1.44
CA HIS A 60 1.33 -0.80 -1.71
C HIS A 60 2.04 -1.26 -0.42
N ALA A 61 2.96 -2.21 -0.58
CA ALA A 61 3.84 -2.79 0.43
C ALA A 61 3.07 -3.28 1.67
N PHE A 62 1.96 -3.98 1.47
CA PHE A 62 1.08 -4.33 2.58
C PHE A 62 1.79 -5.21 3.63
N SER A 63 1.69 -4.78 4.88
CA SER A 63 2.13 -5.53 6.05
C SER A 63 1.16 -5.33 7.21
N GLY A 64 0.08 -6.12 7.23
CA GLY A 64 -0.99 -5.98 8.21
C GLY A 64 -1.68 -7.29 8.55
N SER A 65 -2.79 -7.19 9.28
CA SER A 65 -3.69 -8.31 9.60
C SER A 65 -4.77 -8.51 8.53
N TYR A 66 -5.40 -9.68 8.53
CA TYR A 66 -6.57 -9.95 7.71
C TYR A 66 -7.72 -8.93 7.90
N PRO A 67 -8.10 -8.52 9.13
CA PRO A 67 -9.05 -7.43 9.32
C PRO A 67 -8.65 -6.11 8.64
N GLN A 68 -7.36 -5.76 8.66
CA GLN A 68 -6.88 -4.55 7.98
C GLN A 68 -6.97 -4.69 6.46
N ALA A 69 -6.56 -5.83 5.91
CA ALA A 69 -6.70 -6.10 4.48
C ALA A 69 -8.18 -6.05 4.05
N LYS A 70 -9.08 -6.65 4.83
CA LYS A 70 -10.51 -6.63 4.53
C LYS A 70 -11.07 -5.20 4.50
N GLN A 71 -10.67 -4.32 5.42
CA GLN A 71 -11.10 -2.91 5.38
C GLN A 71 -10.69 -2.19 4.10
N LEU A 72 -9.52 -2.53 3.52
CA LEU A 72 -9.08 -1.99 2.24
C LEU A 72 -9.91 -2.56 1.08
N LEU A 73 -10.13 -3.88 1.07
CA LEU A 73 -10.94 -4.53 0.04
C LEU A 73 -12.40 -4.04 0.03
N ASP A 74 -12.98 -3.83 1.21
CA ASP A 74 -14.33 -3.26 1.35
C ASP A 74 -14.44 -1.84 0.76
N LEU A 75 -13.30 -1.16 0.55
CA LEU A 75 -13.19 0.16 -0.08
C LEU A 75 -12.73 0.09 -1.55
N GLY A 76 -12.64 -1.10 -2.14
CA GLY A 76 -12.17 -1.29 -3.52
C GLY A 76 -10.66 -1.13 -3.69
N ILE A 77 -9.88 -1.25 -2.61
CA ILE A 77 -8.43 -1.13 -2.62
C ILE A 77 -7.79 -2.52 -2.52
N ASN A 78 -7.12 -2.93 -3.59
CA ASN A 78 -6.37 -4.19 -3.67
C ASN A 78 -5.08 -4.15 -2.82
N ILE A 79 -4.46 -5.32 -2.64
CA ILE A 79 -3.32 -5.51 -1.75
C ILE A 79 -2.04 -5.72 -2.58
N GLY A 80 -1.08 -4.81 -2.44
CA GLY A 80 0.27 -4.93 -2.98
C GLY A 80 1.11 -5.91 -2.15
N VAL A 81 1.63 -6.94 -2.80
CA VAL A 81 2.40 -8.03 -2.21
C VAL A 81 3.86 -7.88 -2.64
N GLY A 82 4.64 -7.25 -1.78
CA GLY A 82 6.08 -7.06 -1.94
C GLY A 82 6.94 -8.11 -1.22
N GLY A 83 8.24 -7.82 -1.12
CA GLY A 83 9.24 -8.69 -0.50
C GLY A 83 8.96 -9.10 0.96
N THR A 84 8.06 -8.41 1.68
CA THR A 84 7.68 -8.73 3.07
C THR A 84 7.31 -10.20 3.26
N ILE A 85 6.60 -10.82 2.31
CA ILE A 85 6.19 -12.23 2.43
C ILE A 85 7.37 -13.22 2.39
N THR A 86 8.52 -12.80 1.87
CA THR A 86 9.72 -13.65 1.81
C THR A 86 10.40 -13.82 3.17
N TYR A 87 10.14 -12.94 4.13
CA TYR A 87 10.71 -13.00 5.47
C TYR A 87 9.96 -14.01 6.35
N PRO A 88 10.60 -15.06 6.89
CA PRO A 88 9.93 -16.07 7.72
C PRO A 88 9.28 -15.49 8.98
N ARG A 89 9.87 -14.43 9.55
CA ARG A 89 9.34 -13.74 10.73
C ARG A 89 8.03 -12.98 10.48
N ALA A 90 7.66 -12.72 9.21
CA ALA A 90 6.45 -11.98 8.85
C ALA A 90 5.21 -12.88 8.82
N ASN A 91 5.06 -13.80 9.78
CA ASN A 91 4.02 -14.83 9.81
C ASN A 91 2.60 -14.26 9.66
N LYS A 92 2.31 -13.15 10.35
CA LYS A 92 1.00 -12.48 10.29
C LYS A 92 0.65 -12.00 8.88
N THR A 93 1.59 -11.36 8.20
CA THR A 93 1.40 -10.87 6.82
C THR A 93 1.28 -12.06 5.87
N ARG A 94 2.14 -13.08 6.01
CA ARG A 94 2.08 -14.30 5.19
C ARG A 94 0.73 -15.02 5.30
N GLN A 95 0.24 -15.21 6.52
CA GLN A 95 -1.08 -15.81 6.78
C GLN A 95 -2.21 -14.95 6.20
N THR A 96 -2.11 -13.63 6.32
CA THR A 96 -3.09 -12.71 5.74
C THR A 96 -3.14 -12.85 4.22
N ILE A 97 -1.99 -12.75 3.53
CA ILE A 97 -1.94 -12.88 2.06
C ILE A 97 -2.46 -14.24 1.59
N ALA A 98 -2.14 -15.33 2.30
CA ALA A 98 -2.63 -16.66 1.96
C ALA A 98 -4.15 -16.84 2.10
N ALA A 99 -4.81 -16.01 2.91
CA ALA A 99 -6.26 -16.07 3.14
C ALA A 99 -7.08 -15.16 2.20
N LEU A 100 -6.43 -14.27 1.45
CA LEU A 100 -7.11 -13.34 0.55
C LEU A 100 -7.40 -13.99 -0.81
N PRO A 101 -8.48 -13.58 -1.50
CA PRO A 101 -8.76 -14.05 -2.85
C PRO A 101 -7.66 -13.56 -3.81
N LEU A 102 -7.24 -14.40 -4.75
CA LEU A 102 -6.15 -14.08 -5.68
C LEU A 102 -6.42 -12.82 -6.52
N THR A 103 -7.68 -12.56 -6.85
CA THR A 103 -8.12 -11.37 -7.61
C THR A 103 -7.90 -10.05 -6.87
N ALA A 104 -7.62 -10.10 -5.57
CA ALA A 104 -7.35 -8.92 -4.74
C ALA A 104 -5.86 -8.63 -4.55
N LEU A 105 -4.97 -9.45 -5.11
CA LEU A 105 -3.52 -9.37 -4.90
C LEU A 105 -2.81 -8.84 -6.14
N LEU A 106 -1.92 -7.86 -5.95
CA LEU A 106 -1.00 -7.39 -6.98
C LEU A 106 0.43 -7.70 -6.53
N LEU A 107 1.27 -8.18 -7.44
CA LEU A 107 2.69 -8.42 -7.17
C LEU A 107 3.50 -7.16 -7.41
N GLU A 108 4.49 -6.92 -6.56
CA GLU A 108 5.37 -5.76 -6.64
C GLU A 108 6.74 -6.08 -6.03
N THR A 109 7.76 -5.30 -6.37
CA THR A 109 9.10 -5.45 -5.80
C THR A 109 9.47 -4.33 -4.83
N ASP A 110 8.84 -3.17 -4.96
CA ASP A 110 9.24 -1.91 -4.32
C ASP A 110 10.76 -1.66 -4.41
N ALA A 111 11.35 -1.99 -5.57
CA ALA A 111 12.77 -1.77 -5.78
C ALA A 111 13.05 -0.25 -5.83
N PRO A 112 14.09 0.25 -5.14
CA PRO A 112 15.18 -0.51 -4.49
C PRO A 112 15.00 -0.76 -2.98
N ASP A 113 13.88 -0.34 -2.39
CA ASP A 113 13.74 -0.15 -0.93
C ASP A 113 13.30 -1.42 -0.18
N MET A 114 12.67 -2.40 -0.86
CA MET A 114 12.30 -3.70 -0.26
C MET A 114 13.10 -4.89 -0.82
N PRO A 115 14.34 -5.13 -0.36
CA PRO A 115 15.05 -6.34 -0.74
C PRO A 115 14.34 -7.59 -0.20
N ILE A 116 14.28 -8.62 -1.04
CA ILE A 116 13.81 -9.95 -0.65
C ILE A 116 14.75 -10.58 0.39
N ALA A 117 14.22 -11.48 1.21
CA ALA A 117 15.00 -12.19 2.23
C ALA A 117 16.21 -12.90 1.60
N GLY A 118 17.40 -12.71 2.16
CA GLY A 118 18.67 -13.24 1.64
C GLY A 118 19.45 -12.26 0.76
N TYR A 119 18.87 -11.12 0.38
CA TYR A 119 19.50 -10.11 -0.47
C TYR A 119 19.62 -8.73 0.22
N GLN A 120 19.52 -8.68 1.56
CA GLN A 120 19.70 -7.44 2.31
C GLN A 120 21.11 -6.85 2.09
N GLY A 121 21.21 -5.53 1.95
CA GLY A 121 22.49 -4.85 1.70
C GLY A 121 22.93 -4.81 0.23
N SER A 122 22.19 -5.47 -0.67
CA SER A 122 22.34 -5.35 -2.13
C SER A 122 21.15 -4.58 -2.71
N ARG A 123 21.38 -3.72 -3.71
CA ARG A 123 20.28 -3.11 -4.47
C ARG A 123 19.58 -4.19 -5.30
N THR A 124 18.31 -4.45 -5.02
CA THR A 124 17.47 -5.26 -5.90
C THR A 124 17.18 -4.48 -7.18
N GLY A 125 17.89 -4.81 -8.27
CA GLY A 125 17.57 -4.40 -9.65
C GLY A 125 17.65 -2.90 -9.95
N GLN A 126 18.62 -2.49 -10.78
CA GLN A 126 18.60 -1.19 -11.46
C GLN A 126 17.49 -1.16 -12.53
N THR A 127 16.22 -1.18 -12.14
CA THR A 127 15.09 -0.96 -13.04
C THR A 127 13.93 -0.44 -12.20
N GLY A 128 13.73 0.88 -12.17
CA GLY A 128 12.68 1.58 -11.40
C GLY A 128 11.27 1.30 -11.92
N TRP A 129 10.85 0.03 -11.89
CA TRP A 129 9.53 -0.40 -12.31
C TRP A 129 8.83 -1.05 -11.12
N CYS A 130 8.03 -0.26 -10.41
CA CYS A 130 6.90 -0.80 -9.67
C CYS A 130 5.91 -1.32 -10.71
N MET A 131 6.01 -2.60 -11.09
CA MET A 131 5.02 -3.22 -11.97
C MET A 131 3.77 -3.56 -11.18
N CYS A 132 3.05 -2.53 -10.73
CA CYS A 132 1.65 -2.67 -10.36
C CYS A 132 0.86 -2.88 -11.66
N CYS A 133 0.65 -4.13 -12.07
CA CYS A 133 -0.35 -4.42 -13.10
C CYS A 133 -1.73 -4.16 -12.51
N VAL A 134 -2.21 -2.93 -12.65
CA VAL A 134 -3.62 -2.59 -12.44
C VAL A 134 -4.34 -2.97 -13.73
N ASN A 135 -5.26 -3.93 -13.65
CA ASN A 135 -6.04 -4.42 -14.79
C ASN A 135 -7.10 -3.39 -15.20
#